data_AF-A0A023FKZ8-F1
#
_entry.id   AF-A0A023FKZ8-F1
#
_cell.length_a   1.000
_cell.length_b   1.000
_cell.length_c   1.000
_cell.angle_alpha   90.00
_cell.angle_beta   90.00
_cell.angle_gamma   90.00
#
_symmetry.space_group_name_H-M   'P 1'
#
loop_
_entity.id
_entity.type
_entity.pdbx_description
1 polymer ?
#
loop_
_entity_poly.entity_id
_entity_poly.type
_entity_poly.pdbx_seq_one_letter_code
_entity_poly.pdbx_strand_id
1 'polypeptide(L)'
;SSSRKGFRLLEALARQGRVREALRMAEQLLPTANPASMSSRALRPLVQQLATLGEVEALAALRPQLPDRLIRQLSFDNLLCNAYTQSGRAGELLSQLEAAPAEWAVGGRCPMGGLLGLLARYPEFAERVQALGRTYAIEHECWAPLTALWIHRVIQQDYTGADQLLQEFPQMGPQLLFSPVIRESRDKKDERMARYVADTLAARDVSSKAQALARSNLVRVLALQGKVDEALQVMQAADESTVAPWALACLRDALEAAGKPVPFQVPQQQPQQRQRQQRWEKDEDDSSDDEDNKNR
;
A
#
# COMPACT_ATOMS: atom_id res chain seq x y z
N SER A 1 11.75 -33.35 -1.23
CA SER A 1 10.50 -34.03 -1.63
C SER A 1 10.08 -33.57 -3.02
N SER A 2 9.28 -34.38 -3.73
CA SER A 2 8.76 -34.07 -5.08
C SER A 2 8.00 -32.73 -5.11
N SER A 3 7.16 -32.47 -4.11
CA SER A 3 6.39 -31.23 -3.97
C SER A 3 7.27 -29.95 -3.94
N ARG A 4 8.42 -29.96 -3.25
CA ARG A 4 9.34 -28.80 -3.25
C ARG A 4 9.94 -28.52 -4.63
N LYS A 5 10.20 -29.55 -5.44
CA LYS A 5 10.68 -29.36 -6.82
C LYS A 5 9.55 -28.81 -7.71
N GLY A 6 8.32 -29.30 -7.51
CA GLY A 6 7.11 -28.80 -8.17
C GLY A 6 6.89 -27.31 -7.96
N PHE A 7 6.92 -26.83 -6.70
CA PHE A 7 6.75 -25.40 -6.40
C PHE A 7 7.88 -24.51 -6.94
N ARG A 8 9.12 -25.00 -7.02
CA ARG A 8 10.23 -24.27 -7.66
C ARG A 8 10.02 -24.14 -9.17
N LEU A 9 9.52 -25.18 -9.82
CA LEU A 9 9.20 -25.12 -11.24
C LEU A 9 8.01 -24.20 -11.51
N LEU A 10 6.97 -24.26 -10.68
CA LEU A 10 5.84 -23.31 -10.72
C LEU A 10 6.33 -21.86 -10.63
N GLU A 11 7.17 -21.55 -9.62
CA GLU A 11 7.74 -20.20 -9.43
C GLU A 11 8.54 -19.75 -10.68
N ALA A 12 9.35 -20.65 -11.26
CA ALA A 12 10.15 -20.36 -12.43
C ALA A 12 9.29 -20.11 -13.69
N LEU A 13 8.27 -20.95 -13.93
CA LEU A 13 7.35 -20.80 -15.05
C LEU A 13 6.58 -19.48 -14.96
N ALA A 14 6.05 -19.16 -13.79
CA ALA A 14 5.34 -17.92 -13.55
C ALA A 14 6.28 -16.71 -13.79
N ARG A 15 7.50 -16.70 -13.23
CA ARG A 15 8.46 -15.61 -13.50
C ARG A 15 8.83 -15.44 -14.98
N GLN A 16 8.74 -16.50 -15.78
CA GLN A 16 8.97 -16.46 -17.22
C GLN A 16 7.73 -16.04 -18.04
N GLY A 17 6.62 -15.67 -17.39
CA GLY A 17 5.38 -15.31 -18.07
C GLY A 17 4.60 -16.50 -18.63
N ARG A 18 4.99 -17.74 -18.31
CA ARG A 18 4.30 -18.97 -18.77
C ARG A 18 3.10 -19.28 -17.88
N VAL A 19 2.18 -18.31 -17.77
CA VAL A 19 1.07 -18.28 -16.80
C VAL A 19 0.20 -19.54 -16.89
N ARG A 20 -0.22 -19.95 -18.10
CA ARG A 20 -1.07 -21.13 -18.29
C ARG A 20 -0.43 -22.44 -17.84
N GLU A 21 0.89 -22.56 -17.99
CA GLU A 21 1.62 -23.75 -17.56
C GLU A 21 1.81 -23.75 -16.05
N ALA A 22 2.16 -22.59 -15.48
CA ALA A 22 2.23 -22.41 -14.04
C ALA A 22 0.87 -22.67 -13.36
N LEU A 23 -0.24 -22.23 -13.96
CA LEU A 23 -1.60 -22.49 -13.46
C LEU A 23 -1.94 -23.98 -13.47
N ARG A 24 -1.73 -24.67 -14.60
CA ARG A 24 -1.94 -26.14 -14.67
C ARG A 24 -1.10 -26.89 -13.64
N MET A 25 0.14 -26.44 -13.41
CA MET A 25 0.97 -27.00 -12.34
C MET A 25 0.41 -26.72 -10.95
N ALA A 26 -0.12 -25.51 -10.71
CA ALA A 26 -0.76 -25.17 -9.44
C ALA A 26 -1.97 -26.09 -9.17
N GLU A 27 -2.85 -26.25 -10.16
CA GLU A 27 -4.04 -27.12 -10.06
C GLU A 27 -3.70 -28.58 -9.74
N GLN A 28 -2.54 -29.08 -10.19
CA GLN A 28 -2.07 -30.43 -9.87
C GLN A 28 -1.39 -30.51 -8.49
N LEU A 29 -0.62 -29.49 -8.12
CA LEU A 29 0.20 -29.49 -6.91
C LEU A 29 -0.60 -29.13 -5.66
N LEU A 30 -1.48 -28.14 -5.72
CA LEU A 30 -2.19 -27.60 -4.57
C LEU A 30 -3.05 -28.64 -3.82
N PRO A 31 -3.85 -29.49 -4.50
CA PRO A 31 -4.71 -30.45 -3.80
C PRO A 31 -3.95 -31.52 -3.01
N THR A 32 -2.71 -31.82 -3.39
CA THR A 32 -1.88 -32.87 -2.79
C THR A 32 -0.76 -32.33 -1.91
N ALA A 33 -0.57 -31.01 -1.88
CA ALA A 33 0.49 -30.39 -1.11
C ALA A 33 0.15 -30.37 0.39
N ASN A 34 1.16 -30.59 1.23
CA ASN A 34 1.02 -30.30 2.66
C ASN A 34 0.90 -28.77 2.83
N PRO A 35 -0.19 -28.23 3.44
CA PRO A 35 -0.39 -26.79 3.61
C PRO A 35 0.78 -26.07 4.29
N ALA A 36 1.46 -26.73 5.24
CA ALA A 36 2.61 -26.16 5.94
C ALA A 36 3.86 -26.00 5.04
N SER A 37 3.92 -26.74 3.94
CA SER A 37 5.06 -26.72 3.00
C SER A 37 4.90 -25.69 1.88
N MET A 38 3.71 -25.11 1.73
CA MET A 38 3.41 -24.13 0.70
C MET A 38 4.02 -22.76 1.04
N SER A 39 4.53 -22.08 0.02
CA SER A 39 5.26 -20.82 0.16
C SER A 39 4.58 -19.72 -0.64
N SER A 40 4.28 -18.59 0.02
CA SER A 40 3.78 -17.38 -0.64
C SER A 40 4.75 -16.91 -1.72
N ARG A 41 6.06 -16.98 -1.47
CA ARG A 41 7.10 -16.64 -2.46
C ARG A 41 7.00 -17.44 -3.75
N ALA A 42 6.66 -18.73 -3.67
CA ALA A 42 6.55 -19.58 -4.84
C ALA A 42 5.28 -19.27 -5.65
N LEU A 43 4.17 -18.98 -4.96
CA LEU A 43 2.87 -18.72 -5.60
C LEU A 43 2.70 -17.28 -6.08
N ARG A 44 3.36 -16.31 -5.43
CA ARG A 44 3.22 -14.87 -5.67
C ARG A 44 3.33 -14.49 -7.15
N PRO A 45 4.36 -14.93 -7.91
CA PRO A 45 4.46 -14.55 -9.31
C PRO A 45 3.26 -15.01 -10.16
N LEU A 46 2.70 -16.18 -9.86
CA LEU A 46 1.53 -16.69 -10.59
C LEU A 46 0.28 -15.86 -10.27
N VAL A 47 -0.04 -15.67 -8.99
CA VAL A 47 -1.26 -14.95 -8.59
C VAL A 47 -1.23 -13.47 -8.98
N GLN A 48 -0.04 -12.85 -8.99
CA GLN A 48 0.14 -11.49 -9.50
C GLN A 48 -0.11 -11.42 -11.00
N GLN A 49 0.43 -12.37 -11.79
CA GLN A 49 0.20 -12.40 -13.23
C GLN A 49 -1.27 -12.63 -13.58
N LEU A 50 -1.96 -13.54 -12.88
CA LEU A 50 -3.39 -13.74 -13.06
C LEU A 50 -4.17 -12.46 -12.76
N ALA A 51 -3.82 -11.75 -11.69
CA ALA A 51 -4.43 -10.47 -11.35
C ALA A 51 -4.19 -9.40 -12.44
N THR A 52 -2.96 -9.25 -12.93
CA THR A 52 -2.62 -8.29 -13.99
C THR A 52 -3.31 -8.62 -15.32
N LEU A 53 -3.52 -9.91 -15.63
CA LEU A 53 -4.21 -10.35 -16.84
C LEU A 53 -5.74 -10.29 -16.74
N GLY A 54 -6.29 -9.97 -15.56
CA GLY A 54 -7.74 -9.96 -15.34
C GLY A 54 -8.36 -11.37 -15.29
N GLU A 55 -7.59 -12.40 -14.96
CA GLU A 55 -8.02 -13.81 -14.89
C GLU A 55 -8.78 -14.08 -13.57
N VAL A 56 -9.97 -13.48 -13.45
CA VAL A 56 -10.82 -13.51 -12.25
C VAL A 56 -11.17 -14.94 -11.84
N GLU A 57 -11.66 -15.74 -12.79
CA GLU A 57 -12.14 -17.11 -12.54
C GLU A 57 -11.00 -18.01 -12.06
N ALA A 58 -9.85 -17.94 -12.73
CA ALA A 58 -8.68 -18.73 -12.38
C ALA A 58 -8.20 -18.38 -10.97
N LEU A 59 -8.13 -17.10 -10.64
CA LEU A 59 -7.71 -16.65 -9.31
C LEU A 59 -8.74 -17.06 -8.24
N ALA A 60 -10.04 -16.86 -8.48
CA ALA A 60 -11.09 -17.28 -7.57
C ALA A 60 -11.06 -18.80 -7.29
N ALA A 61 -10.79 -19.63 -8.31
CA ALA A 61 -10.69 -21.08 -8.19
C ALA A 61 -9.49 -21.56 -7.37
N LEU A 62 -8.41 -20.76 -7.28
CA LEU A 62 -7.25 -21.06 -6.44
C LEU A 62 -7.53 -20.82 -4.95
N ARG A 63 -8.34 -19.81 -4.61
CA ARG A 63 -8.60 -19.40 -3.22
C ARG A 63 -8.94 -20.56 -2.26
N PRO A 64 -9.93 -21.43 -2.54
CA PRO A 64 -10.31 -22.49 -1.60
C PRO A 64 -9.23 -23.56 -1.39
N GLN A 65 -8.19 -23.59 -2.24
CA GLN A 65 -7.07 -24.52 -2.15
C GLN A 65 -5.91 -23.97 -1.31
N LEU A 66 -5.98 -22.71 -0.89
CA LEU A 66 -4.92 -22.04 -0.14
C LEU A 66 -5.27 -21.96 1.35
N PRO A 67 -4.33 -22.25 2.27
CA PRO A 67 -4.55 -21.98 3.68
C PRO A 67 -4.64 -20.48 3.95
N ASP A 68 -5.44 -20.07 4.93
CA ASP A 68 -5.66 -18.67 5.31
C ASP A 68 -4.37 -17.86 5.52
N ARG A 69 -3.33 -18.51 6.06
CA ARG A 69 -2.00 -17.90 6.22
C ARG A 69 -1.45 -17.40 4.88
N LEU A 70 -1.61 -18.17 3.81
CA LEU A 70 -1.14 -17.80 2.48
C LEU A 70 -2.05 -16.79 1.80
N ILE A 71 -3.37 -16.87 2.03
CA ILE A 71 -4.33 -15.86 1.55
C ILE A 71 -3.92 -14.47 2.07
N ARG A 72 -3.63 -14.37 3.37
CA ARG A 72 -3.12 -13.13 3.99
C ARG A 72 -1.75 -12.71 3.44
N GLN A 73 -0.77 -13.62 3.45
CA GLN A 73 0.59 -13.32 2.97
C GLN A 73 0.70 -12.98 1.47
N LEU A 74 -0.32 -13.28 0.67
CA LEU A 74 -0.40 -12.90 -0.74
C LEU A 74 -1.28 -11.65 -0.94
N SER A 75 -1.93 -11.18 0.11
CA SER A 75 -3.01 -10.20 0.06
C SER A 75 -4.01 -10.53 -1.05
N PHE A 76 -4.47 -11.78 -1.04
CA PHE A 76 -5.19 -12.39 -2.16
C PHE A 76 -6.45 -11.61 -2.56
N ASP A 77 -7.14 -11.01 -1.59
CA ASP A 77 -8.31 -10.16 -1.83
C ASP A 77 -7.97 -8.89 -2.64
N ASN A 78 -6.79 -8.28 -2.41
CA ASN A 78 -6.31 -7.18 -3.24
C ASN A 78 -5.97 -7.64 -4.67
N LEU A 79 -5.37 -8.83 -4.83
CA LEU A 79 -5.08 -9.40 -6.15
C LEU A 79 -6.37 -9.73 -6.92
N LEU A 80 -7.37 -10.28 -6.23
CA LEU A 80 -8.67 -10.56 -6.84
C LEU A 80 -9.38 -9.27 -7.23
N CYS A 81 -9.35 -8.24 -6.37
CA CYS A 81 -9.85 -6.92 -6.69
C CYS A 81 -9.19 -6.36 -7.96
N ASN A 82 -7.86 -6.42 -8.04
CA ASN A 82 -7.12 -6.01 -9.23
C ASN A 82 -7.54 -6.81 -10.48
N ALA A 83 -7.76 -8.12 -10.38
CA ALA A 83 -8.26 -8.92 -11.51
C ALA A 83 -9.62 -8.43 -12.04
N TYR A 84 -10.56 -8.11 -11.14
CA TYR A 84 -11.85 -7.51 -11.52
C TYR A 84 -11.65 -6.13 -12.16
N THR A 85 -10.74 -5.32 -11.64
CA THR A 85 -10.39 -4.02 -12.23
C THR A 85 -9.80 -4.17 -13.64
N GLN A 86 -8.82 -5.05 -13.84
CA GLN A 86 -8.17 -5.22 -15.15
C GLN A 86 -9.10 -5.83 -16.21
N SER A 87 -10.06 -6.65 -15.81
CA SER A 87 -11.05 -7.26 -16.70
C SER A 87 -12.26 -6.37 -17.02
N GLY A 88 -12.32 -5.14 -16.48
CA GLY A 88 -13.48 -4.24 -16.67
C GLY A 88 -14.71 -4.64 -15.86
N ARG A 89 -14.57 -5.53 -14.89
CA ARG A 89 -15.65 -6.09 -14.05
C ARG A 89 -15.66 -5.52 -12.63
N ALA A 90 -15.05 -4.34 -12.43
CA ALA A 90 -15.01 -3.65 -11.15
C ALA A 90 -16.40 -3.45 -10.51
N GLY A 91 -17.42 -3.21 -11.33
CA GLY A 91 -18.81 -3.08 -10.85
C GLY A 91 -19.36 -4.36 -10.21
N GLU A 92 -18.97 -5.54 -10.70
CA GLU A 92 -19.38 -6.83 -10.13
C GLU A 92 -18.74 -7.06 -8.76
N LEU A 93 -17.45 -6.70 -8.62
CA LEU A 93 -16.77 -6.78 -7.34
C LEU A 93 -17.43 -5.89 -6.29
N LEU A 94 -17.75 -4.64 -6.64
CA LEU A 94 -18.44 -3.74 -5.71
C LEU A 94 -19.78 -4.32 -5.27
N SER A 95 -20.54 -4.96 -6.18
CA SER A 95 -21.78 -5.65 -5.81
C SER A 95 -21.56 -6.79 -4.83
N GLN A 96 -20.43 -7.52 -4.94
CA GLN A 96 -20.08 -8.57 -3.97
C GLN A 96 -19.71 -8.00 -2.60
N LEU A 97 -18.99 -6.88 -2.56
CA LEU A 97 -18.64 -6.17 -1.32
C LEU A 97 -19.88 -5.60 -0.62
N GLU A 98 -20.85 -5.10 -1.39
CA GLU A 98 -22.11 -4.56 -0.90
C GLU A 98 -23.06 -5.64 -0.39
N ALA A 99 -23.06 -6.83 -1.00
CA ALA A 99 -23.98 -7.90 -0.64
C ALA A 99 -23.64 -8.60 0.70
N ALA A 100 -22.37 -8.55 1.13
CA ALA A 100 -21.89 -9.25 2.32
C ALA A 100 -20.93 -8.40 3.18
N PRO A 101 -21.35 -7.21 3.66
CA PRO A 101 -20.47 -6.25 4.33
C PRO A 101 -19.78 -6.85 5.57
N ALA A 102 -20.51 -7.65 6.36
CA ALA A 102 -19.98 -8.31 7.55
C ALA A 102 -18.84 -9.30 7.22
N GLU A 103 -18.92 -10.01 6.09
CA GLU A 103 -17.89 -10.97 5.69
C GLU A 103 -16.56 -10.28 5.34
N TRP A 104 -16.66 -9.14 4.65
CA TRP A 104 -15.51 -8.39 4.14
C TRP A 104 -14.91 -7.43 5.17
N ALA A 105 -15.72 -6.93 6.11
CA ALA A 105 -15.25 -6.07 7.18
C ALA A 105 -14.42 -6.83 8.23
N VAL A 106 -14.73 -8.10 8.48
CA VAL A 106 -14.05 -8.90 9.51
C VAL A 106 -12.69 -9.40 9.02
N GLY A 107 -11.72 -9.40 9.94
CA GLY A 107 -10.41 -10.05 9.74
C GLY A 107 -9.52 -9.38 8.69
N GLY A 108 -9.77 -8.11 8.36
CA GLY A 108 -8.96 -7.35 7.41
C GLY A 108 -9.07 -7.82 5.96
N ARG A 109 -10.19 -8.46 5.59
CA ARG A 109 -10.42 -8.98 4.23
C ARG A 109 -10.74 -7.90 3.21
N CYS A 110 -11.23 -6.74 3.64
CA CYS A 110 -11.57 -5.64 2.75
C CYS A 110 -10.34 -5.20 1.93
N PRO A 111 -10.39 -5.28 0.59
CA PRO A 111 -9.22 -5.06 -0.26
C PRO A 111 -8.93 -3.57 -0.45
N MET A 112 -8.40 -2.88 0.57
CA MET A 112 -8.11 -1.44 0.52
C MET A 112 -7.24 -1.06 -0.68
N GLY A 113 -6.08 -1.71 -0.85
CA GLY A 113 -5.17 -1.44 -1.97
C GLY A 113 -5.81 -1.76 -3.33
N GLY A 114 -6.65 -2.79 -3.38
CA GLY A 114 -7.46 -3.10 -4.55
C GLY A 114 -8.48 -1.99 -4.87
N LEU A 115 -9.22 -1.51 -3.87
CA LEU A 115 -10.17 -0.41 -4.01
C LEU A 115 -9.49 0.89 -4.47
N LEU A 116 -8.27 1.15 -3.99
CA LEU A 116 -7.47 2.27 -4.48
C LEU A 116 -7.13 2.12 -5.97
N GLY A 117 -6.70 0.93 -6.39
CA GLY A 117 -6.45 0.63 -7.81
C GLY A 117 -7.71 0.73 -8.67
N LEU A 118 -8.85 0.28 -8.14
CA LEU A 118 -10.16 0.43 -8.77
C LEU A 118 -10.51 1.90 -8.98
N LEU A 119 -10.41 2.74 -7.94
CA LEU A 119 -10.72 4.17 -8.03
C LEU A 119 -9.76 4.93 -8.96
N ALA A 120 -8.49 4.53 -9.00
CA ALA A 120 -7.52 5.09 -9.94
C ALA A 120 -7.90 4.80 -11.41
N ARG A 121 -8.52 3.64 -11.68
CA ARG A 121 -8.91 3.22 -13.03
C ARG A 121 -10.33 3.69 -13.41
N TYR A 122 -11.25 3.68 -12.45
CA TYR A 122 -12.67 3.95 -12.60
C TYR A 122 -13.13 4.97 -11.54
N PRO A 123 -12.72 6.24 -11.67
CA PRO A 123 -13.05 7.28 -10.68
C PRO A 123 -14.56 7.53 -10.54
N GLU A 124 -15.36 7.15 -11.55
CA GLU A 124 -16.83 7.20 -11.49
C GLU A 124 -17.43 6.34 -10.36
N PHE A 125 -16.69 5.37 -9.83
CA PHE A 125 -17.13 4.56 -8.69
C PHE A 125 -16.89 5.22 -7.33
N ALA A 126 -16.32 6.44 -7.25
CA ALA A 126 -16.04 7.13 -6.00
C ALA A 126 -17.26 7.22 -5.05
N GLU A 127 -18.42 7.64 -5.58
CA GLU A 127 -19.65 7.73 -4.78
C GLU A 127 -20.14 6.37 -4.27
N ARG A 128 -19.99 5.33 -5.09
CA ARG A 128 -20.36 3.95 -4.72
C ARG A 128 -19.43 3.40 -3.63
N VAL A 129 -18.13 3.65 -3.73
CA VAL A 129 -17.15 3.31 -2.70
C VAL A 129 -17.37 4.11 -1.42
N GLN A 130 -17.80 5.37 -1.53
CA GLN A 130 -18.17 6.18 -0.37
C GLN A 130 -19.37 5.58 0.37
N ALA A 131 -20.45 5.24 -0.35
CA ALA A 131 -21.62 4.59 0.23
C ALA A 131 -21.26 3.27 0.92
N LEU A 132 -20.47 2.42 0.24
CA LEU A 132 -19.94 1.17 0.80
C LEU A 132 -19.16 1.43 2.09
N GLY A 133 -18.26 2.40 2.07
CA GLY A 133 -17.43 2.75 3.23
C GLY A 133 -18.23 3.27 4.42
N ARG A 134 -19.32 4.01 4.18
CA ARG A 134 -20.22 4.44 5.25
C ARG A 134 -20.89 3.25 5.94
N THR A 135 -21.40 2.29 5.16
CA THR A 135 -21.96 1.05 5.71
C THR A 135 -20.92 0.30 6.55
N TYR A 136 -19.71 0.11 6.02
CA TYR A 136 -18.64 -0.63 6.70
C TYR A 136 -18.17 0.07 7.98
N ALA A 137 -18.07 1.40 7.96
CA ALA A 137 -17.69 2.20 9.11
C ALA A 137 -18.73 2.12 10.23
N ILE A 138 -20.02 2.34 9.91
CA ILE A 138 -21.10 2.43 10.88
C ILE A 138 -21.44 1.05 11.47
N GLU A 139 -21.49 0.01 10.64
CA GLU A 139 -21.98 -1.31 11.06
C GLU A 139 -20.86 -2.21 11.59
N HIS A 140 -19.61 -1.99 11.19
CA HIS A 140 -18.51 -2.93 11.43
C HIS A 140 -17.20 -2.29 11.88
N GLU A 141 -17.16 -0.98 12.12
CA GLU A 141 -15.95 -0.23 12.47
C GLU A 141 -14.79 -0.45 11.47
N CYS A 142 -15.13 -0.72 10.20
CA CYS A 142 -14.15 -1.01 9.15
C CYS A 142 -13.94 0.22 8.27
N TRP A 143 -12.75 0.82 8.38
CA TRP A 143 -12.39 2.08 7.72
C TRP A 143 -11.72 1.91 6.35
N ALA A 144 -11.50 0.67 5.91
CA ALA A 144 -10.71 0.36 4.71
C ALA A 144 -11.24 1.02 3.43
N PRO A 145 -12.55 0.95 3.07
CA PRO A 145 -13.05 1.61 1.86
C PRO A 145 -12.92 3.14 1.92
N LEU A 146 -13.23 3.74 3.07
CA LEU A 146 -13.11 5.19 3.25
C LEU A 146 -11.64 5.63 3.24
N THR A 147 -10.71 4.81 3.74
CA THR A 147 -9.27 5.09 3.66
C THR A 147 -8.79 5.07 2.20
N ALA A 148 -9.22 4.08 1.41
CA ALA A 148 -8.93 4.06 -0.03
C ALA A 148 -9.49 5.29 -0.75
N LEU A 149 -10.71 5.72 -0.41
CA LEU A 149 -11.33 6.93 -0.95
C LEU A 149 -10.58 8.20 -0.54
N TRP A 150 -10.16 8.31 0.73
CA TRP A 150 -9.36 9.44 1.21
C TRP A 150 -8.05 9.54 0.42
N ILE A 151 -7.30 8.44 0.29
CA ILE A 151 -6.06 8.39 -0.49
C ILE A 151 -6.34 8.84 -1.93
N HIS A 152 -7.38 8.31 -2.56
CA HIS A 152 -7.76 8.67 -3.93
C HIS A 152 -8.03 10.18 -4.06
N ARG A 153 -8.85 10.76 -3.18
CA ARG A 153 -9.15 12.20 -3.19
C ARG A 153 -7.88 13.04 -3.04
N VAL A 154 -6.98 12.68 -2.13
CA VAL A 154 -5.71 13.39 -1.93
C VAL A 154 -4.81 13.30 -3.16
N ILE A 155 -4.70 12.13 -3.80
CA ILE A 155 -3.94 11.95 -5.04
C ILE A 155 -4.51 12.78 -6.19
N GLN A 156 -5.85 12.94 -6.23
CA GLN A 156 -6.54 13.83 -7.17
C GLN A 156 -6.52 15.31 -6.73
N GLN A 157 -5.81 15.65 -5.66
CA GLN A 157 -5.74 16.99 -5.07
C GLN A 157 -7.10 17.57 -4.62
N ASP A 158 -8.11 16.72 -4.42
CA ASP A 158 -9.39 17.05 -3.78
C ASP A 158 -9.21 17.06 -2.25
N TYR A 159 -8.43 18.03 -1.76
CA TYR A 159 -8.17 18.20 -0.33
C TYR A 159 -9.45 18.56 0.44
N THR A 160 -10.36 19.32 -0.17
CA THR A 160 -11.64 19.68 0.45
C THR A 160 -12.50 18.46 0.72
N GLY A 161 -12.64 17.56 -0.26
CA GLY A 161 -13.38 16.33 -0.07
C GLY A 161 -12.68 15.35 0.88
N ALA A 162 -11.35 15.30 0.85
CA ALA A 162 -10.56 14.51 1.79
C ALA A 162 -10.77 14.99 3.25
N ASP A 163 -10.79 16.31 3.48
CA ASP A 163 -11.03 16.90 4.79
C ASP A 163 -12.47 16.69 5.27
N GLN A 164 -13.45 16.84 4.38
CA GLN A 164 -14.86 16.55 4.69
C GLN A 164 -15.03 15.11 5.18
N LEU A 165 -14.35 14.15 4.53
CA LEU A 165 -14.42 12.75 4.92
C LEU A 165 -13.85 12.52 6.33
N LEU A 166 -12.73 13.16 6.66
CA LEU A 166 -12.13 13.05 8.00
C LEU A 166 -12.91 13.82 9.07
N GLN A 167 -13.65 14.86 8.70
CA GLN A 167 -14.59 15.55 9.59
C GLN A 167 -15.81 14.69 9.89
N GLU A 168 -16.33 13.97 8.89
CA GLU A 168 -17.46 13.06 9.04
C GLU A 168 -17.07 11.81 9.86
N PHE A 169 -15.87 11.27 9.63
CA PHE A 169 -15.37 10.05 10.27
C PHE A 169 -14.02 10.28 10.99
N PRO A 170 -14.01 11.01 12.12
CA PRO A 170 -12.77 11.34 12.84
C PRO A 170 -12.01 10.10 13.34
N GLN A 171 -12.71 8.97 13.58
CA GLN A 171 -12.13 7.70 14.00
C GLN A 171 -11.19 7.07 12.97
N MET A 172 -11.27 7.50 11.71
CA MET A 172 -10.32 7.09 10.67
C MET A 172 -8.90 7.60 10.94
N GLY A 173 -8.77 8.77 11.58
CA GLY A 173 -7.49 9.48 11.73
C GLY A 173 -6.34 8.61 12.28
N PRO A 174 -6.51 7.95 13.45
CA PRO A 174 -5.48 7.08 14.03
C PRO A 174 -5.08 5.87 13.16
N GLN A 175 -5.95 5.43 12.25
CA GLN A 175 -5.79 4.23 11.43
C GLN A 175 -5.50 4.53 9.96
N LEU A 176 -5.27 5.80 9.64
CA LEU A 176 -5.17 6.29 8.29
C LEU A 176 -3.87 5.78 7.65
N LEU A 177 -3.99 5.05 6.54
CA LEU A 177 -2.86 4.62 5.73
C LEU A 177 -2.50 5.73 4.74
N PHE A 178 -1.24 6.17 4.73
CA PHE A 178 -0.79 7.33 3.95
C PHE A 178 0.47 7.07 3.11
N SER A 179 1.04 5.86 3.15
CA SER A 179 2.22 5.49 2.35
C SER A 179 2.01 5.74 0.84
N PRO A 180 0.84 5.45 0.23
CA PRO A 180 0.60 5.79 -1.17
C PRO A 180 0.69 7.29 -1.45
N VAL A 181 0.18 8.14 -0.56
CA VAL A 181 0.27 9.61 -0.70
C VAL A 181 1.72 10.11 -0.56
N ILE A 182 2.49 9.53 0.37
CA ILE A 182 3.92 9.81 0.53
C ILE A 182 4.70 9.44 -0.73
N ARG A 183 4.41 8.29 -1.34
CA ARG A 183 5.04 7.88 -2.61
C ARG A 183 4.66 8.82 -3.74
N GLU A 184 3.36 9.05 -3.95
CA GLU A 184 2.86 9.89 -5.03
C GLU A 184 3.45 11.31 -4.96
N SER A 185 3.49 11.91 -3.77
CA SER A 185 4.09 13.24 -3.56
C SER A 185 5.59 13.27 -3.84
N ARG A 186 6.34 12.19 -3.59
CA ARG A 186 7.76 12.10 -3.97
C ARG A 186 7.95 11.99 -5.46
N ASP A 187 7.21 11.08 -6.10
CA ASP A 187 7.35 10.78 -7.53
C ASP A 187 7.01 12.00 -8.38
N LYS A 188 5.94 12.71 -8.01
CA LYS A 188 5.54 13.98 -8.64
C LYS A 188 6.29 15.20 -8.12
N LYS A 189 7.11 15.05 -7.08
CA LYS A 189 7.68 16.16 -6.31
C LYS A 189 6.60 17.18 -5.94
N ASP A 190 5.42 16.72 -5.54
CA ASP A 190 4.26 17.55 -5.20
C ASP A 190 4.35 18.00 -3.74
N GLU A 191 4.86 19.21 -3.55
CA GLU A 191 4.98 19.82 -2.22
C GLU A 191 3.63 20.01 -1.54
N ARG A 192 2.60 20.41 -2.29
CA ARG A 192 1.28 20.67 -1.71
C ARG A 192 0.70 19.40 -1.11
N MET A 193 0.85 18.27 -1.80
CA MET A 193 0.44 16.96 -1.31
C MET A 193 1.28 16.51 -0.11
N ALA A 194 2.60 16.68 -0.18
CA ALA A 194 3.50 16.32 0.93
C ALA A 194 3.18 17.12 2.20
N ARG A 195 2.88 18.42 2.04
CA ARG A 195 2.51 19.31 3.14
C ARG A 195 1.14 18.98 3.70
N TYR A 196 0.15 18.77 2.83
CA TYR A 196 -1.19 18.35 3.23
C TYR A 196 -1.14 17.10 4.12
N VAL A 197 -0.37 16.08 3.74
CA VAL A 197 -0.27 14.84 4.53
C VAL A 197 0.42 15.09 5.87
N ALA A 198 1.49 15.90 5.89
CA ALA A 198 2.21 16.23 7.12
C ALA A 198 1.32 17.00 8.12
N ASP A 199 0.58 17.99 7.64
CA ASP A 199 -0.33 18.81 8.45
C ASP A 199 -1.52 17.98 8.94
N THR A 200 -2.09 17.15 8.07
CA THR A 200 -3.21 16.25 8.39
C THR A 200 -2.87 15.29 9.54
N LEU A 201 -1.67 14.72 9.51
CA LEU A 201 -1.20 13.80 10.55
C LEU A 201 -0.77 14.55 11.82
N ALA A 202 -0.16 15.74 11.71
CA ALA A 202 0.22 16.54 12.87
C ALA A 202 -0.99 17.03 13.68
N ALA A 203 -2.12 17.29 13.02
CA ALA A 203 -3.37 17.70 13.65
C ALA A 203 -4.15 16.56 14.32
N ARG A 204 -3.65 15.32 14.28
CA ARG A 204 -4.38 14.12 14.72
C ARG A 204 -3.56 13.28 15.70
N ASP A 205 -4.27 12.49 16.51
CA ASP A 205 -3.68 11.54 17.46
C ASP A 205 -3.14 10.29 16.74
N VAL A 206 -2.09 10.49 15.94
CA VAL A 206 -1.34 9.43 15.27
C VAL A 206 0.03 9.29 15.93
N SER A 207 0.66 8.12 15.76
CA SER A 207 1.97 7.88 16.37
C SER A 207 3.01 8.93 15.96
N SER A 208 3.92 9.27 16.88
CA SER A 208 5.06 10.16 16.60
C SER A 208 5.89 9.68 15.40
N LYS A 209 5.99 8.37 15.21
CA LYS A 209 6.64 7.73 14.06
C LYS A 209 5.94 8.07 12.74
N ALA A 210 4.61 8.07 12.69
CA ALA A 210 3.86 8.43 11.50
C ALA A 210 4.04 9.91 11.14
N GLN A 211 3.97 10.80 12.14
CA GLN A 211 4.22 12.24 11.95
C GLN A 211 5.65 12.50 11.46
N ALA A 212 6.64 11.83 12.07
CA ALA A 212 8.04 11.87 11.65
C ALA A 212 8.22 11.43 10.19
N LEU A 213 7.53 10.37 9.77
CA LEU A 213 7.61 9.87 8.40
C LEU A 213 7.05 10.86 7.38
N ALA A 214 5.86 11.41 7.63
CA ALA A 214 5.25 12.42 6.74
C ALA A 214 6.06 13.71 6.68
N ARG A 215 6.62 14.16 7.81
CA ARG A 215 7.52 15.32 7.82
C ARG A 215 8.82 15.06 7.06
N SER A 216 9.42 13.89 7.26
CA SER A 216 10.61 13.48 6.50
C SER A 216 10.33 13.48 5.00
N ASN A 217 9.11 13.08 4.60
CA ASN A 217 8.68 13.17 3.21
C ASN A 217 8.64 14.60 2.70
N LEU A 218 8.02 15.52 3.45
CA LEU A 218 7.98 16.95 3.10
C LEU A 218 9.40 17.53 2.95
N VAL A 219 10.31 17.25 3.87
CA VAL A 219 11.72 17.68 3.78
C VAL A 219 12.36 17.21 2.48
N ARG A 220 12.19 15.92 2.13
CA ARG A 220 12.74 15.38 0.87
C ARG A 220 12.11 16.03 -0.35
N VAL A 221 10.80 16.22 -0.38
CA VAL A 221 10.11 16.85 -1.53
C VAL A 221 10.59 18.28 -1.74
N LEU A 222 10.71 19.08 -0.67
CA LEU A 222 11.25 20.44 -0.73
C LEU A 222 12.70 20.45 -1.23
N ALA A 223 13.55 19.55 -0.73
CA ALA A 223 14.93 19.41 -1.19
C ALA A 223 15.01 19.04 -2.68
N LEU A 224 14.17 18.12 -3.15
CA LEU A 224 14.10 17.70 -4.57
C LEU A 224 13.58 18.80 -5.51
N GLN A 225 12.89 19.81 -4.99
CA GLN A 225 12.49 21.01 -5.73
C GLN A 225 13.53 22.14 -5.67
N GLY A 226 14.63 21.97 -4.94
CA GLY A 226 15.63 23.02 -4.72
C GLY A 226 15.19 24.08 -3.70
N LYS A 227 14.09 23.88 -2.97
CA LYS A 227 13.62 24.75 -1.88
C LYS A 227 14.37 24.46 -0.59
N VAL A 228 15.70 24.60 -0.65
CA VAL A 228 16.61 24.10 0.37
C VAL A 228 16.44 24.82 1.73
N ASP A 229 16.21 26.13 1.72
CA ASP A 229 16.03 26.90 2.96
C ASP A 229 14.75 26.48 3.69
N GLU A 230 13.68 26.25 2.93
CA GLU A 230 12.40 25.80 3.49
C GLU A 230 12.49 24.36 4.01
N ALA A 231 13.17 23.47 3.27
CA ALA A 231 13.44 22.12 3.73
C ALA A 231 14.22 22.11 5.06
N LEU A 232 15.21 23.01 5.19
CA LEU A 232 15.98 23.18 6.41
C LEU A 232 15.11 23.72 7.56
N GLN A 233 14.24 24.70 7.30
CA GLN A 233 13.30 25.21 8.31
C GLN A 233 12.34 24.13 8.81
N VAL A 234 11.76 23.33 7.89
CA VAL A 234 10.87 22.22 8.26
C VAL A 234 11.61 21.17 9.08
N MET A 235 12.85 20.87 8.72
CA MET A 235 13.69 19.94 9.48
C MET A 235 14.05 20.50 10.86
N GLN A 236 14.39 21.79 10.99
CA GLN A 236 14.76 22.44 12.26
C GLN A 236 13.57 22.65 13.21
N ALA A 237 12.37 22.88 12.66
CA ALA A 237 11.15 22.96 13.44
C ALA A 237 10.78 21.60 14.05
N ALA A 238 11.31 20.52 13.49
CA ALA A 238 11.32 19.21 14.11
C ALA A 238 12.64 18.98 14.86
N ASP A 239 12.61 18.16 15.89
CA ASP A 239 13.84 17.60 16.43
C ASP A 239 14.52 16.77 15.31
N GLU A 240 15.79 17.09 14.98
CA GLU A 240 16.58 16.41 13.94
C GLU A 240 16.52 14.88 14.07
N SER A 241 16.48 14.38 15.32
CA SER A 241 16.42 12.95 15.62
C SER A 241 15.14 12.26 15.13
N THR A 242 14.12 13.03 14.78
CA THR A 242 12.85 12.53 14.24
C THR A 242 12.82 12.48 12.72
N VAL A 243 13.78 13.10 12.03
CA VAL A 243 13.83 13.09 10.56
C VAL A 243 14.55 11.84 10.06
N ALA A 244 13.94 11.16 9.09
CA ALA A 244 14.47 9.92 8.57
C ALA A 244 15.82 10.15 7.86
N PRO A 245 16.80 9.23 7.99
CA PRO A 245 18.14 9.42 7.41
C PRO A 245 18.15 9.64 5.89
N TRP A 246 17.20 9.07 5.15
CA TRP A 246 17.09 9.28 3.71
C TRP A 246 16.65 10.71 3.35
N ALA A 247 15.86 11.36 4.19
CA ALA A 247 15.45 12.75 3.99
C ALA A 247 16.62 13.69 4.30
N LEU A 248 17.35 13.42 5.39
CA LEU A 248 18.57 14.15 5.75
C LEU A 248 19.65 14.02 4.66
N ALA A 249 19.86 12.82 4.11
CA ALA A 249 20.79 12.61 3.00
C ALA A 249 20.40 13.45 1.77
N CYS A 250 19.11 13.45 1.39
CA CYS A 250 18.62 14.24 0.28
C CYS A 250 18.77 15.75 0.51
N LEU A 251 18.53 16.23 1.74
CA LEU A 251 18.69 17.62 2.11
C LEU A 251 20.18 18.03 2.11
N ARG A 252 21.07 17.17 2.60
CA ARG A 252 22.53 17.40 2.54
C ARG A 252 22.96 17.60 1.10
N ASP A 253 22.62 16.66 0.22
CA ASP A 253 23.03 16.69 -1.19
C ASP A 253 22.51 17.98 -1.87
N ALA A 254 21.30 18.43 -1.51
CA ALA A 254 20.73 19.68 -2.01
C ALA A 254 21.43 20.94 -1.44
N LEU A 255 21.81 20.95 -0.16
CA LEU A 255 22.60 22.04 0.46
C LEU A 255 23.98 22.17 -0.16
N GLU A 256 24.69 21.03 -0.33
CA GLU A 256 26.01 20.99 -0.95
C GLU A 256 25.96 21.48 -2.41
N ALA A 257 24.97 21.03 -3.19
CA ALA A 257 24.75 21.50 -4.56
C ALA A 257 24.43 23.01 -4.62
N ALA A 258 23.80 23.56 -3.59
CA ALA A 258 23.51 24.98 -3.46
C ALA A 258 24.68 25.80 -2.87
N GLY A 259 25.83 25.17 -2.55
CA GLY A 259 26.99 25.82 -1.93
C GLY A 259 26.73 26.29 -0.49
N LYS A 260 25.76 25.68 0.19
CA LYS A 260 25.34 26.03 1.56
C LYS A 260 25.94 25.07 2.60
N PRO A 261 26.20 25.54 3.83
CA PRO A 261 26.68 24.67 4.90
C PRO A 261 25.61 23.63 5.27
N VAL A 262 26.06 22.46 5.71
CA VAL A 262 25.20 21.38 6.21
C VAL A 262 25.23 21.40 7.75
N PRO A 263 24.18 21.87 8.43
CA PRO A 263 24.20 22.10 9.89
C PRO A 263 23.79 20.88 10.72
N PHE A 264 23.67 19.71 10.11
CA PHE A 264 23.16 18.47 10.73
C PHE A 264 24.03 17.27 10.32
N GLN A 265 23.84 16.13 10.99
CA GLN A 265 24.54 14.89 10.64
C GLN A 265 23.58 13.86 10.06
N VAL A 266 23.97 13.20 8.98
CA VAL A 266 23.20 12.06 8.46
C VAL A 266 23.61 10.80 9.23
N PRO A 267 22.72 10.15 10.00
CA PRO A 267 23.07 8.96 10.76
C PRO A 267 23.63 7.86 9.85
N GLN A 268 24.78 7.29 10.20
CA GLN A 268 25.37 6.18 9.45
C GLN A 268 24.49 4.93 9.59
N GLN A 269 23.72 4.63 8.56
CA GLN A 269 22.92 3.41 8.54
C GLN A 269 23.82 2.18 8.40
N GLN A 270 23.63 1.19 9.28
CA GLN A 270 24.24 -0.12 9.15
C GLN A 270 23.84 -0.75 7.80
N PRO A 271 24.72 -1.54 7.14
CA PRO A 271 24.43 -2.15 5.83
C PRO A 271 23.11 -2.95 5.79
N GLN A 272 22.74 -3.55 6.92
CA GLN A 272 21.50 -4.32 7.09
C GLN A 272 20.25 -3.44 7.13
N GLN A 273 20.35 -2.21 7.64
CA GLN A 273 19.27 -1.21 7.58
C GLN A 273 19.13 -0.62 6.17
N ARG A 274 20.23 -0.42 5.43
CA ARG A 274 20.19 0.00 4.03
C ARG A 274 19.51 -1.03 3.13
N GLN A 275 19.84 -2.32 3.31
CA GLN A 275 19.15 -3.40 2.59
C GLN A 275 17.68 -3.50 2.96
N ARG A 276 17.33 -3.32 4.24
CA ARG A 276 15.93 -3.23 4.65
C ARG A 276 15.24 -2.05 3.99
N GLN A 277 15.82 -0.85 4.00
CA GLN A 277 15.20 0.34 3.45
C GLN A 277 15.03 0.28 1.93
N GLN A 278 16.04 -0.20 1.19
CA GLN A 278 15.92 -0.51 -0.25
C GLN A 278 14.89 -1.61 -0.52
N ARG A 279 14.72 -2.54 0.43
CA ARG A 279 13.71 -3.58 0.39
C ARG A 279 12.33 -3.09 0.82
N TRP A 280 12.19 -2.08 1.66
CA TRP A 280 10.92 -1.38 1.90
C TRP A 280 10.54 -0.59 0.65
N GLU A 281 11.49 0.11 0.02
CA GLU A 281 11.29 0.81 -1.25
C GLU A 281 10.96 -0.15 -2.42
N LYS A 282 11.50 -1.38 -2.44
CA LYS A 282 11.21 -2.40 -3.46
C LYS A 282 10.02 -3.33 -3.13
N ASP A 283 9.82 -3.71 -1.88
CA ASP A 283 8.69 -4.55 -1.46
C ASP A 283 7.40 -3.70 -1.42
N GLU A 284 7.45 -2.36 -1.40
CA GLU A 284 6.29 -1.49 -1.68
C GLU A 284 5.89 -1.46 -3.17
N ASP A 285 6.79 -1.82 -4.10
CA ASP A 285 6.49 -1.98 -5.53
C ASP A 285 5.88 -3.36 -5.86
N ASP A 286 6.03 -4.35 -4.97
CA ASP A 286 5.63 -5.75 -5.22
C ASP A 286 4.86 -6.42 -4.06
N SER A 287 4.50 -5.67 -3.01
CA SER A 287 3.69 -6.14 -1.90
C SER A 287 2.68 -5.09 -1.43
N SER A 288 1.44 -5.42 -1.74
CA SER A 288 0.27 -5.12 -0.93
C SER A 288 0.54 -5.27 0.58
N ASP A 289 -0.04 -4.34 1.33
CA ASP A 289 0.03 -4.12 2.77
C ASP A 289 0.01 -5.40 3.61
N ASP A 290 1.10 -5.62 4.35
CA ASP A 290 1.12 -6.36 5.62
C ASP A 290 1.79 -5.41 6.64
N GLU A 291 1.04 -4.43 7.15
CA GLU A 291 1.39 -3.83 8.45
C GLU A 291 0.77 -4.71 9.54
N ASP A 292 1.65 -5.38 10.29
CA ASP A 292 1.37 -6.14 11.51
C ASP A 292 0.48 -5.32 12.45
N ASN A 293 -0.82 -5.65 12.51
CA ASN A 293 -1.70 -5.24 13.59
C ASN A 293 -1.35 -6.06 14.86
N LYS A 294 -0.21 -5.75 15.46
CA LYS A 294 0.15 -6.18 16.81
C LYS A 294 -0.01 -5.01 17.76
N ASN A 295 -1.25 -4.67 18.06
CA ASN A 295 -1.67 -4.12 19.35
C ASN A 295 -3.20 -4.07 19.43
N ARG A 296 -3.82 -5.24 19.58
CA ARG A 296 -5.01 -5.45 20.42
C ARG A 296 -4.92 -6.87 21.00
#